data_AF-A0A7V3UVD1-F1
#
_entry.id   AF-A0A7V3UVD1-F1
#
_cell.length_a   1.000
_cell.length_b   1.000
_cell.length_c   1.000
_cell.angle_alpha   90.00
_cell.angle_beta   90.00
_cell.angle_gamma   90.00
#
_symmetry.space_group_name_H-M   'P 1'
#
loop_
_entity.id
_entity.type
_entity.pdbx_description
1 polymer ?
#
loop_
_entity_poly.entity_id
_entity_poly.type
_entity_poly.pdbx_seq_one_letter_code
_entity_poly.pdbx_strand_id
1 'polypeptide(L)'
;MTSQKCIWMECGYVEYKLCDRNFDCENCPFDKAIKTAIKVKEKDTSLDTYCEVSKVNRNSHQIKITENHLWLIKEGKYFTLGLDDFAQKFFDAGCSIHFPLIDSNLFIGKTFLWIIGSFGAIGFHSPINGTVKWINDKIKENPHSFFETDAFSIELVKVESEDGIIQGKIYDFDDKHNLIYRDNLLVKEFLLNKFSLASKANITLPDGGELIKDYLKDLSNQDFVQLLKLIFNKKI
;
A
#
# COMPACT_ATOMS: atom_id res chain seq x y z
N MET A 1 -22.42 -13.24 -27.09
CA MET A 1 -21.24 -14.07 -26.83
C MET A 1 -20.37 -13.33 -25.83
N THR A 2 -20.25 -13.85 -24.61
CA THR A 2 -19.52 -13.21 -23.52
C THR A 2 -18.02 -13.31 -23.77
N SER A 3 -17.35 -12.18 -23.96
CA SER A 3 -15.90 -12.16 -24.14
C SER A 3 -15.24 -12.27 -22.76
N GLN A 4 -14.73 -13.47 -22.44
CA GLN A 4 -14.14 -13.79 -21.13
C GLN A 4 -12.69 -13.27 -21.08
N LYS A 5 -12.23 -12.77 -19.93
CA LYS A 5 -10.86 -12.20 -19.81
C LYS A 5 -9.80 -13.30 -19.87
N CYS A 6 -8.61 -12.99 -20.36
CA CYS A 6 -7.49 -13.94 -20.38
C CYS A 6 -6.93 -14.12 -18.97
N ILE A 7 -6.52 -15.34 -18.62
CA ILE A 7 -5.96 -15.64 -17.29
C ILE A 7 -4.73 -14.77 -16.96
N TRP A 8 -3.89 -14.44 -17.94
CA TRP A 8 -2.71 -13.58 -17.73
C TRP A 8 -3.10 -12.12 -17.46
N MET A 9 -4.27 -11.69 -17.92
CA MET A 9 -4.82 -10.38 -17.60
C MET A 9 -5.45 -10.38 -16.20
N GLU A 10 -6.17 -11.44 -15.84
CA GLU A 10 -6.76 -11.56 -14.49
C GLU A 10 -5.69 -11.68 -13.40
N CYS A 11 -4.58 -12.34 -13.69
CA CYS A 11 -3.42 -12.40 -12.80
C CYS A 11 -2.53 -11.15 -12.88
N GLY A 12 -2.86 -10.15 -13.71
CA GLY A 12 -2.14 -8.87 -13.79
C GLY A 12 -0.77 -8.90 -14.49
N TYR A 13 -0.44 -9.99 -15.20
CA TYR A 13 0.80 -10.09 -15.99
C TYR A 13 0.72 -9.30 -17.31
N VAL A 14 -0.50 -9.05 -17.81
CA VAL A 14 -0.75 -8.20 -18.98
C VAL A 14 -1.94 -7.28 -18.70
N GLU A 15 -1.85 -6.04 -19.15
CA GLU A 15 -2.83 -5.00 -18.82
C GLU A 15 -4.20 -5.24 -19.45
N TYR A 16 -4.26 -5.71 -20.71
CA TYR A 16 -5.51 -6.02 -21.37
C TYR A 16 -5.38 -7.13 -22.44
N LYS A 17 -6.10 -8.24 -22.24
CA LYS A 17 -6.26 -9.32 -23.22
C LYS A 17 -7.55 -10.08 -22.94
N LEU A 18 -8.47 -10.11 -23.90
CA LEU A 18 -9.64 -10.99 -23.84
C LEU A 18 -9.32 -12.36 -24.44
N CYS A 19 -9.94 -13.39 -23.85
CA CYS A 19 -9.87 -14.78 -24.29
C CYS A 19 -10.85 -14.99 -25.44
N ASP A 20 -10.27 -15.35 -26.59
CA ASP A 20 -10.96 -15.68 -27.83
C ASP A 20 -11.01 -17.20 -28.08
N ARG A 21 -10.46 -18.01 -27.16
CA ARG A 21 -10.30 -19.47 -27.29
C ARG A 21 -10.97 -20.27 -26.17
N ASN A 22 -11.92 -19.65 -25.45
CA ASN A 22 -12.69 -20.29 -24.39
C ASN A 22 -11.83 -21.06 -23.37
N PHE A 23 -10.73 -20.44 -22.93
CA PHE A 23 -9.76 -20.96 -21.98
C PHE A 23 -8.98 -22.23 -22.36
N ASP A 24 -8.95 -22.63 -23.64
CA ASP A 24 -8.02 -23.66 -24.15
C ASP A 24 -6.57 -23.12 -24.21
N CYS A 25 -5.95 -22.97 -23.03
CA CYS A 25 -4.64 -22.36 -22.87
C CYS A 25 -3.50 -23.26 -23.38
N GLU A 26 -3.67 -24.59 -23.37
CA GLU A 26 -2.67 -25.54 -23.83
C GLU A 26 -2.33 -25.37 -25.33
N ASN A 27 -3.33 -24.97 -26.12
CA ASN A 27 -3.19 -24.68 -27.54
C ASN A 27 -3.15 -23.18 -27.86
N CYS A 28 -3.06 -22.31 -26.86
CA CYS A 28 -3.09 -20.86 -27.03
C CYS A 28 -1.69 -20.31 -27.42
N PRO A 29 -1.55 -19.63 -28.57
CA PRO A 29 -0.27 -19.07 -29.00
C PRO A 29 0.18 -17.90 -28.11
N PHE A 30 -0.76 -17.15 -27.52
CA PHE A 30 -0.44 -16.06 -26.60
C PHE A 30 0.14 -16.59 -25.27
N ASP A 31 -0.42 -17.68 -24.73
CA ASP A 31 0.13 -18.36 -23.55
C ASP A 31 1.55 -18.90 -23.81
N LYS A 32 1.75 -19.55 -24.97
CA LYS A 32 3.08 -20.05 -25.40
C LYS A 32 4.10 -18.91 -25.55
N ALA A 33 3.69 -17.76 -26.08
CA ALA A 33 4.56 -16.59 -26.24
C ALA A 33 4.97 -15.98 -24.89
N ILE A 34 4.03 -15.77 -23.96
CA ILE A 34 4.31 -15.25 -22.62
C ILE A 34 5.26 -16.19 -21.85
N LYS A 35 4.98 -17.50 -21.86
CA LYS A 35 5.84 -18.50 -21.21
C LYS A 35 7.25 -18.55 -21.81
N THR A 36 7.38 -18.33 -23.12
CA THR A 36 8.69 -18.28 -23.79
C THR A 36 9.45 -16.99 -23.44
N ALA A 37 8.77 -15.84 -23.39
CA ALA A 37 9.37 -14.56 -22.99
C ALA A 37 9.88 -14.58 -21.53
N ILE A 38 9.16 -15.27 -20.65
CA ILE A 38 9.60 -15.49 -19.26
C ILE A 38 10.85 -16.38 -19.21
N LYS A 39 10.91 -17.44 -20.02
CA LYS A 39 12.11 -18.31 -20.14
C LYS A 39 13.32 -17.60 -20.78
N VAL A 40 13.11 -16.63 -21.67
CA VAL A 40 14.20 -15.83 -22.27
C VAL A 40 14.82 -14.88 -21.23
N LYS A 41 14.03 -14.31 -20.31
CA LYS A 41 14.56 -13.50 -19.20
C LYS A 41 15.50 -14.27 -18.26
N GLU A 42 15.39 -15.59 -18.19
CA GLU A 42 16.28 -16.44 -17.39
C GLU A 42 17.61 -16.79 -18.09
N LYS A 43 17.75 -16.51 -19.40
CA LYS A 43 18.95 -16.84 -20.19
C LYS A 43 19.86 -15.66 -20.56
N ASP A 44 19.41 -14.42 -20.35
CA ASP A 44 20.15 -13.19 -20.72
C ASP A 44 20.94 -12.56 -19.56
N THR A 45 21.36 -13.34 -18.56
CA THR A 45 22.28 -12.85 -17.52
C THR A 45 23.62 -13.58 -17.57
N SER A 46 24.48 -13.14 -18.49
CA SER A 46 25.92 -13.29 -18.35
C SER A 46 26.63 -12.05 -18.88
N LEU A 47 27.20 -11.27 -17.93
CA LEU A 47 28.29 -10.29 -18.05
C LEU A 47 28.08 -9.02 -18.90
N ASP A 48 27.92 -7.85 -18.26
CA ASP A 48 29.05 -6.96 -17.92
C ASP A 48 28.62 -5.64 -17.20
N THR A 49 29.10 -5.51 -15.96
CA THR A 49 29.61 -4.34 -15.18
C THR A 49 29.08 -2.88 -15.37
N TYR A 50 28.87 -2.24 -14.20
CA TYR A 50 28.71 -0.79 -13.86
C TYR A 50 27.25 -0.25 -13.87
N CYS A 51 26.67 0.38 -12.84
CA CYS A 51 27.20 0.95 -11.60
C CYS A 51 26.14 0.92 -10.47
N GLU A 52 26.63 0.92 -9.23
CA GLU A 52 25.96 0.74 -7.95
C GLU A 52 24.84 1.77 -7.64
N VAL A 53 23.60 1.30 -7.56
CA VAL A 53 22.66 1.80 -6.55
C VAL A 53 22.02 0.57 -5.95
N SER A 54 22.32 0.33 -4.67
CA SER A 54 21.76 -0.70 -3.81
C SER A 54 20.24 -0.80 -3.96
N LYS A 55 19.79 -1.64 -4.90
CA LYS A 55 18.47 -2.26 -4.87
C LYS A 55 18.49 -3.15 -3.65
N VAL A 56 17.94 -2.66 -2.54
CA VAL A 56 17.70 -3.50 -1.37
C VAL A 56 16.73 -4.58 -1.83
N ASN A 57 17.29 -5.75 -2.11
CA ASN A 57 16.58 -6.99 -2.36
C ASN A 57 15.96 -7.41 -1.03
N ARG A 58 14.93 -6.68 -0.57
CA ARG A 58 14.21 -6.99 0.65
C ARG A 58 13.44 -8.27 0.35
N ASN A 59 13.84 -9.37 0.98
CA ASN A 59 13.01 -10.57 1.01
C ASN A 59 11.66 -10.17 1.61
N SER A 60 10.57 -10.32 0.86
CA SER A 60 9.19 -10.02 1.29
C SER A 60 8.87 -10.53 2.70
N HIS A 61 9.45 -11.68 3.04
CA HIS A 61 9.39 -12.35 4.34
C HIS A 61 9.81 -11.49 5.56
N GLN A 62 10.64 -10.45 5.37
CA GLN A 62 11.09 -9.56 6.45
C GLN A 62 10.12 -8.41 6.71
N ILE A 63 9.23 -8.11 5.77
CA ILE A 63 8.25 -7.04 5.90
C ILE A 63 7.07 -7.57 6.70
N LYS A 64 6.75 -6.87 7.79
CA LYS A 64 5.50 -7.05 8.52
C LYS A 64 4.62 -5.82 8.34
N ILE A 65 3.31 -5.99 8.36
CA ILE A 65 2.35 -4.91 8.16
C ILE A 65 1.41 -4.86 9.37
N THR A 66 1.22 -3.68 9.93
CA THR A 66 0.28 -3.46 11.04
C THR A 66 -1.15 -3.35 10.51
N GLU A 67 -2.14 -3.55 11.37
CA GLU A 67 -3.55 -3.33 11.02
C GLU A 67 -3.90 -1.88 10.66
N ASN A 68 -2.97 -0.94 10.90
CA ASN A 68 -3.08 0.47 10.56
C ASN A 68 -2.27 0.84 9.30
N HIS A 69 -1.90 -0.15 8.48
CA HIS A 69 -1.22 0.03 7.19
C HIS A 69 0.17 0.67 7.26
N LEU A 70 0.82 0.55 8.42
CA LEU A 70 2.27 0.77 8.55
C LEU A 70 2.99 -0.54 8.26
N TRP A 71 3.93 -0.53 7.32
CA TRP A 71 4.86 -1.63 7.17
C TRP A 71 6.12 -1.38 8.00
N LEU A 72 6.74 -2.46 8.45
CA LEU A 72 7.91 -2.42 9.30
C LEU A 72 8.89 -3.56 9.01
N ILE A 73 10.17 -3.24 9.12
CA ILE A 73 11.29 -4.17 8.98
C ILE A 73 12.15 -4.05 10.23
N LYS A 74 12.47 -5.18 10.86
CA LYS A 74 13.32 -5.23 12.04
C LYS A 74 14.73 -5.69 11.67
N GLU A 75 15.72 -4.87 11.99
CA GLU A 75 17.15 -5.15 11.82
C GLU A 75 17.88 -4.93 13.16
N GLY A 76 18.04 -6.01 13.93
CA GLY A 76 18.58 -5.91 15.30
C GLY A 76 17.66 -5.11 16.22
N LYS A 77 18.16 -3.97 16.72
CA LYS A 77 17.42 -3.01 17.57
C LYS A 77 16.73 -1.89 16.77
N TYR A 78 16.92 -1.86 15.46
CA TYR A 78 16.35 -0.84 14.60
C TYR A 78 15.08 -1.35 13.91
N PHE A 79 14.09 -0.49 13.86
CA PHE A 79 12.83 -0.69 13.16
C PHE A 79 12.74 0.39 12.08
N THR A 80 12.65 -0.04 10.83
CA THR A 80 12.33 0.84 9.70
C THR A 80 10.83 0.80 9.49
N LEU A 81 10.17 1.94 9.45
CA LEU A 81 8.73 2.09 9.23
C LEU A 81 8.46 2.81 7.91
N GLY A 82 7.37 2.41 7.26
CA GLY A 82 6.77 3.10 6.11
C GLY A 82 5.26 2.89 6.06
N LEU A 83 4.64 3.46 5.04
CA LEU A 83 3.21 3.28 4.74
C LEU A 83 3.07 2.32 3.57
N ASP A 84 2.04 1.46 3.59
CA ASP A 84 1.82 0.48 2.54
C ASP A 84 1.08 1.04 1.30
N ASP A 85 0.96 0.20 0.28
CA ASP A 85 0.30 0.56 -0.99
C ASP A 85 -1.20 0.84 -0.83
N PHE A 86 -1.82 0.31 0.22
CA PHE A 86 -3.22 0.58 0.51
C PHE A 86 -3.38 1.99 1.09
N ALA A 87 -2.56 2.38 2.07
CA ALA A 87 -2.55 3.74 2.62
C ALA A 87 -2.25 4.79 1.55
N GLN A 88 -1.27 4.53 0.68
CA GLN A 88 -0.87 5.43 -0.40
C GLN A 88 -2.04 5.80 -1.35
N LYS A 89 -3.02 4.90 -1.55
CA LYS A 89 -4.17 5.12 -2.45
C LYS A 89 -5.15 6.21 -1.97
N PHE A 90 -5.10 6.59 -0.69
CA PHE A 90 -6.01 7.60 -0.11
C PHE A 90 -5.47 9.02 -0.23
N PHE A 91 -4.22 9.19 -0.61
CA PHE A 91 -3.58 10.50 -0.63
C PHE A 91 -3.08 10.81 -2.03
N ASP A 92 -2.86 12.09 -2.30
CA ASP A 92 -2.41 12.58 -3.60
C ASP A 92 -1.18 13.49 -3.47
N ALA A 93 -0.69 13.92 -4.63
CA ALA A 93 0.42 14.85 -4.80
C ALA A 93 0.32 16.16 -4.00
N GLY A 94 -0.90 16.58 -3.63
CA GLY A 94 -1.14 17.79 -2.84
C GLY A 94 -0.93 17.60 -1.34
N CYS A 95 -0.66 16.37 -0.89
CA CYS A 95 -0.42 16.08 0.51
C CYS A 95 1.03 16.34 0.91
N SER A 96 1.21 16.90 2.10
CA SER A 96 2.50 17.04 2.78
C SER A 96 2.63 16.01 3.90
N ILE A 97 3.84 15.51 4.14
CA ILE A 97 4.14 14.55 5.19
C ILE A 97 5.03 15.21 6.24
N HIS A 98 4.55 15.27 7.48
CA HIS A 98 5.30 15.82 8.60
C HIS A 98 5.84 14.69 9.48
N PHE A 99 7.17 14.64 9.54
CA PHE A 99 7.96 13.64 10.24
C PHE A 99 8.20 14.01 11.70
N PRO A 100 8.48 13.01 12.57
CA PRO A 100 8.95 13.29 13.93
C PRO A 100 10.37 13.89 13.89
N LEU A 101 10.79 14.46 15.01
CA LEU A 101 12.16 14.97 15.14
C LEU A 101 13.15 13.81 15.36
N ILE A 102 14.33 13.92 14.77
CA ILE A 102 15.44 13.02 15.10
C ILE A 102 15.76 13.18 16.59
N ASP A 103 16.08 12.06 17.24
CA ASP A 103 16.29 11.88 18.67
C ASP A 103 15.08 12.13 19.58
N SER A 104 13.89 12.33 19.01
CA SER A 104 12.64 12.32 19.80
C SER A 104 12.19 10.90 20.13
N ASN A 105 11.45 10.76 21.23
CA ASN A 105 10.87 9.49 21.65
C ASN A 105 9.49 9.28 21.03
N LEU A 106 9.29 8.10 20.46
CA LEU A 106 7.99 7.57 20.06
C LEU A 106 7.43 6.70 21.18
N PHE A 107 6.13 6.81 21.38
CA PHE A 107 5.39 6.01 22.34
C PHE A 107 4.23 5.31 21.63
N ILE A 108 4.02 4.03 21.98
CA ILE A 108 2.92 3.22 21.45
C ILE A 108 1.58 3.98 21.54
N GLY A 109 0.83 3.99 20.45
CA GLY A 109 -0.47 4.65 20.37
C GLY A 109 -0.42 6.19 20.30
N LYS A 110 0.77 6.81 20.36
CA LYS A 110 0.94 8.26 20.14
C LYS A 110 1.25 8.55 18.68
N THR A 111 0.74 9.67 18.18
CA THR A 111 0.98 10.10 16.80
C THR A 111 2.46 10.46 16.60
N PHE A 112 3.07 9.91 15.55
CA PHE A 112 4.46 10.22 15.18
C PHE A 112 4.61 10.80 13.77
N LEU A 113 3.66 10.51 12.89
CA LEU A 113 3.68 10.94 11.49
C LEU A 113 2.33 11.58 11.16
N TRP A 114 2.36 12.71 10.47
CA TRP A 114 1.15 13.38 9.99
C TRP A 114 1.14 13.49 8.47
N ILE A 115 -0.02 13.29 7.87
CA ILE A 115 -0.29 13.64 6.47
C ILE A 115 -1.32 14.77 6.46
N ILE A 116 -0.99 15.86 5.79
CA ILE A 116 -1.82 17.07 5.70
C ILE A 116 -2.12 17.34 4.22
N GLY A 117 -3.40 17.49 3.89
CA GLY A 117 -3.86 17.78 2.53
C GLY A 117 -5.05 18.74 2.54
N SER A 118 -5.73 18.88 1.40
CA SER A 118 -6.94 19.71 1.26
C SER A 118 -8.08 19.28 2.20
N PHE A 119 -8.08 18.00 2.59
CA PHE A 119 -9.04 17.42 3.52
C PHE A 119 -8.77 17.74 5.00
N GLY A 120 -7.65 18.39 5.32
CA GLY A 120 -7.19 18.62 6.69
C GLY A 120 -5.99 17.74 7.02
N ALA A 121 -6.02 17.02 8.14
CA ALA A 121 -4.89 16.22 8.60
C ALA A 121 -5.31 14.86 9.18
N ILE A 122 -4.46 13.86 8.97
CA ILE A 122 -4.53 12.55 9.62
C ILE A 122 -3.19 12.23 10.25
N GLY A 123 -3.23 11.64 11.44
CA GLY A 123 -2.04 11.25 12.20
C GLY A 123 -1.95 9.74 12.35
N PHE A 124 -0.80 9.17 12.05
CA PHE A 124 -0.48 7.75 12.24
C PHE A 124 0.16 7.54 13.61
N HIS A 125 -0.31 6.52 14.32
CA HIS A 125 0.13 6.19 15.67
C HIS A 125 1.30 5.21 15.64
N SER A 126 2.26 5.41 16.54
CA SER A 126 3.43 4.54 16.62
C SER A 126 3.00 3.15 17.11
N PRO A 127 3.40 2.07 16.42
CA PRO A 127 3.18 0.71 16.89
C PRO A 127 4.27 0.25 17.87
N ILE A 128 5.32 1.05 18.08
CA ILE A 128 6.49 0.71 18.91
C ILE A 128 6.88 1.88 19.83
N ASN A 129 7.57 1.57 20.92
CA ASN A 129 8.32 2.57 21.68
C ASN A 129 9.75 2.64 21.13
N GLY A 130 10.34 3.81 21.14
CA GLY A 130 11.76 3.95 20.78
C GLY A 130 12.17 5.38 20.47
N THR A 131 13.42 5.54 20.05
CA THR A 131 14.00 6.83 19.70
C THR A 131 14.16 6.93 18.19
N VAL A 132 13.69 8.03 17.60
CA VAL A 132 13.86 8.28 16.16
C VAL A 132 15.34 8.51 15.86
N LYS A 133 15.92 7.72 14.95
CA LYS A 133 17.32 7.84 14.54
C LYS A 133 17.51 8.35 13.12
N TRP A 134 16.47 8.25 12.30
CA TRP A 134 16.51 8.75 10.93
C TRP A 134 15.10 9.02 10.42
N ILE A 135 14.98 10.01 9.55
CA ILE A 135 13.77 10.32 8.78
C ILE A 135 14.13 10.47 7.31
N ASN A 136 13.16 10.25 6.43
CA ASN A 136 13.37 10.42 5.00
C ASN A 136 13.26 11.90 4.59
N ASP A 137 14.36 12.64 4.65
CA ASP A 137 14.39 14.05 4.26
C ASP A 137 14.02 14.27 2.79
N LYS A 138 14.26 13.30 1.90
CA LYS A 138 13.85 13.41 0.49
C LYS A 138 12.33 13.47 0.34
N ILE A 139 11.61 12.66 1.12
CA ILE A 139 10.14 12.66 1.13
C ILE A 139 9.61 13.88 1.88
N LYS A 140 10.30 14.34 2.91
CA LYS A 140 9.96 15.57 3.63
C LYS A 140 10.06 16.81 2.73
N GLU A 141 11.11 16.91 1.92
CA GLU A 141 11.33 18.01 0.98
C GLU A 141 10.47 17.89 -0.28
N ASN A 142 10.28 16.66 -0.78
CA ASN A 142 9.45 16.38 -1.95
C ASN A 142 8.44 15.24 -1.68
N PRO A 143 7.31 15.55 -1.01
CA PRO A 143 6.28 14.56 -0.69
C PRO A 143 5.69 13.86 -1.91
N HIS A 144 5.72 14.51 -3.08
CA HIS A 144 5.20 13.94 -4.33
C HIS A 144 5.79 12.56 -4.65
N SER A 145 7.09 12.39 -4.42
CA SER A 145 7.80 11.15 -4.72
C SER A 145 7.31 9.94 -3.90
N PHE A 146 6.65 10.17 -2.76
CA PHE A 146 5.98 9.13 -2.00
C PHE A 146 4.81 8.52 -2.80
N PHE A 147 4.17 9.25 -3.71
CA PHE A 147 2.95 8.80 -4.43
C PHE A 147 3.24 8.22 -5.82
N GLU A 148 4.46 8.38 -6.34
CA GLU A 148 4.85 7.94 -7.70
C GLU A 148 5.54 6.57 -7.74
N THR A 149 5.99 6.07 -6.58
CA THR A 149 6.82 4.87 -6.48
C THR A 149 6.17 3.80 -5.59
N ASP A 150 6.73 2.59 -5.61
CA ASP A 150 6.24 1.49 -4.79
C ASP A 150 6.36 1.82 -3.28
N ALA A 151 5.24 1.78 -2.58
CA ALA A 151 5.14 2.11 -1.15
C ALA A 151 6.10 1.30 -0.26
N PHE A 152 6.36 0.04 -0.59
CA PHE A 152 7.26 -0.83 0.19
C PHE A 152 8.75 -0.54 -0.04
N SER A 153 9.06 0.25 -1.08
CA SER A 153 10.40 0.75 -1.31
C SER A 153 10.70 2.01 -0.49
N ILE A 154 9.67 2.74 -0.03
CA ILE A 154 9.81 4.05 0.62
C ILE A 154 9.89 3.93 2.15
N GLU A 155 11.11 3.92 2.68
CA GLU A 155 11.34 4.07 4.11
C GLU A 155 10.95 5.49 4.57
N LEU A 156 10.22 5.63 5.68
CA LEU A 156 9.83 6.94 6.21
C LEU A 156 10.62 7.30 7.47
N VAL A 157 10.70 6.40 8.44
CA VAL A 157 11.31 6.64 9.75
C VAL A 157 12.09 5.41 10.20
N LYS A 158 13.27 5.59 10.78
CA LYS A 158 13.97 4.53 11.53
C LYS A 158 13.99 4.85 13.01
N VAL A 159 13.64 3.85 13.80
CA VAL A 159 13.47 3.94 15.24
C VAL A 159 14.35 2.89 15.90
N GLU A 160 15.12 3.30 16.90
CA GLU A 160 15.83 2.39 17.78
C GLU A 160 14.94 2.02 18.96
N SER A 161 14.73 0.73 19.20
CA SER A 161 13.88 0.21 20.27
C SER A 161 14.58 -0.92 21.02
N GLU A 162 14.65 -0.81 22.34
CA GLU A 162 15.32 -1.80 23.20
C GLU A 162 14.42 -3.00 23.52
N ASP A 163 13.12 -2.77 23.74
CA ASP A 163 12.15 -3.84 24.02
C ASP A 163 11.75 -4.62 22.76
N GLY A 164 11.81 -3.95 21.60
CA GLY A 164 11.39 -4.49 20.31
C GLY A 164 9.94 -4.95 20.26
N ILE A 165 9.09 -4.43 21.17
CA ILE A 165 7.68 -4.79 21.28
C ILE A 165 6.89 -3.99 20.26
N ILE A 166 6.23 -4.70 19.35
CA ILE A 166 5.28 -4.13 18.41
C ILE A 166 3.87 -4.40 18.95
N GLN A 167 3.10 -3.33 19.14
CA GLN A 167 1.73 -3.39 19.62
C GLN A 167 0.73 -3.36 18.46
N GLY A 168 -0.39 -4.06 18.63
CA GLY A 168 -1.46 -4.20 17.65
C GLY A 168 -1.34 -5.48 16.83
N LYS A 169 -2.30 -5.71 15.93
CA LYS A 169 -2.25 -6.87 15.03
C LYS A 169 -1.22 -6.65 13.92
N ILE A 170 -0.43 -7.69 13.68
CA ILE A 170 0.65 -7.72 12.70
C ILE A 170 0.37 -8.84 11.70
N TYR A 171 0.63 -8.56 10.44
CA TYR A 171 0.42 -9.44 9.30
C TYR A 171 1.75 -9.63 8.58
N ASP A 172 1.96 -10.83 8.06
CA ASP A 172 3.06 -11.11 7.15
C ASP A 172 2.77 -10.50 5.78
N PHE A 173 3.81 -10.09 5.05
CA PHE A 173 3.64 -9.47 3.74
C PHE A 173 2.81 -10.34 2.78
N ASP A 174 3.04 -11.65 2.79
CA ASP A 174 2.34 -12.60 1.91
C ASP A 174 0.85 -12.75 2.28
N ASP A 175 0.48 -12.46 3.53
CA ASP A 175 -0.90 -12.55 4.04
C ASP A 175 -1.66 -11.21 4.00
N LYS A 176 -1.03 -10.14 3.48
CA LYS A 176 -1.61 -8.78 3.47
C LYS A 176 -2.94 -8.68 2.72
N HIS A 177 -3.20 -9.59 1.79
CA HIS A 177 -4.43 -9.62 1.00
C HIS A 177 -5.69 -9.68 1.87
N ASN A 178 -5.65 -10.41 3.00
CA ASN A 178 -6.78 -10.50 3.92
C ASN A 178 -7.05 -9.18 4.65
N LEU A 179 -5.98 -8.46 5.05
CA LEU A 179 -6.07 -7.12 5.64
C LEU A 179 -6.70 -6.14 4.65
N ILE A 180 -6.17 -6.11 3.43
CA ILE A 180 -6.65 -5.22 2.36
C ILE A 180 -8.10 -5.53 1.99
N TYR A 181 -8.46 -6.82 1.88
CA TYR A 181 -9.83 -7.22 1.57
C TYR A 181 -10.81 -6.75 2.66
N ARG A 182 -10.50 -6.99 3.93
CA ARG A 182 -11.32 -6.55 5.06
C ARG A 182 -11.50 -5.04 5.08
N ASP A 183 -10.43 -4.29 4.87
CA ASP A 183 -10.47 -2.84 5.00
C ASP A 183 -11.14 -2.18 3.77
N ASN A 184 -11.08 -2.80 2.58
CA ASN A 184 -11.93 -2.43 1.45
C ASN A 184 -13.43 -2.62 1.75
N LEU A 185 -13.81 -3.67 2.49
CA LEU A 185 -15.21 -3.85 2.91
C LEU A 185 -15.67 -2.74 3.85
N LEU A 186 -14.81 -2.29 4.78
CA LEU A 186 -15.09 -1.16 5.67
C LEU A 186 -15.27 0.14 4.89
N VAL A 187 -14.39 0.42 3.92
CA VAL A 187 -14.51 1.59 3.04
C VAL A 187 -15.85 1.56 2.31
N LYS A 188 -16.18 0.43 1.69
CA LYS A 188 -17.44 0.24 0.98
C LYS A 188 -18.65 0.45 1.87
N GLU A 189 -18.66 -0.13 3.06
CA GLU A 189 -19.76 0.02 4.03
C GLU A 189 -19.93 1.49 4.44
N PHE A 190 -18.82 2.19 4.70
CA PHE A 190 -18.83 3.61 5.01
C PHE A 190 -19.45 4.45 3.88
N LEU A 191 -19.04 4.21 2.64
CA LEU A 191 -19.56 4.91 1.46
C LEU A 191 -21.07 4.64 1.27
N LEU A 192 -21.51 3.38 1.37
CA LEU A 192 -22.93 3.02 1.26
C LEU A 192 -23.79 3.74 2.30
N ASN A 193 -23.29 3.86 3.53
CA ASN A 193 -24.00 4.55 4.61
C ASN A 193 -24.06 6.07 4.39
N LYS A 194 -23.01 6.69 3.81
CA LYS A 194 -22.98 8.13 3.55
C LYS A 194 -23.81 8.55 2.34
N PHE A 195 -23.84 7.74 1.27
CA PHE A 195 -24.47 8.12 0.01
C PHE A 195 -25.93 7.64 -0.16
N SER A 196 -26.54 6.97 0.83
CA SER A 196 -27.90 6.41 0.67
C SER A 196 -29.06 7.28 1.20
N LEU A 197 -29.57 8.14 0.32
CA LEU A 197 -31.02 8.43 0.15
C LEU A 197 -31.41 8.68 -1.32
N ALA A 198 -30.46 8.88 -2.25
CA ALA A 198 -30.76 9.19 -3.67
C ALA A 198 -30.27 8.15 -4.72
N SER A 199 -29.47 7.14 -4.36
CA SER A 199 -28.70 6.36 -5.35
C SER A 199 -28.64 4.84 -5.11
N LYS A 200 -29.66 4.23 -4.48
CA LYS A 200 -29.70 2.77 -4.27
C LYS A 200 -29.73 1.92 -5.56
N ALA A 201 -29.96 2.52 -6.74
CA ALA A 201 -30.02 1.80 -8.02
C ALA A 201 -28.67 1.68 -8.76
N ASN A 202 -27.64 2.47 -8.40
CA ASN A 202 -26.39 2.57 -9.17
C ASN A 202 -25.12 2.18 -8.42
N ILE A 203 -25.21 1.70 -7.17
CA ILE A 203 -24.07 1.14 -6.45
C ILE A 203 -24.10 -0.39 -6.64
N THR A 204 -23.88 -0.84 -7.88
CA THR A 204 -23.49 -2.23 -8.12
C THR A 204 -22.01 -2.40 -7.78
N LEU A 205 -21.68 -3.55 -7.21
CA LEU A 205 -20.31 -3.93 -6.88
C LEU A 205 -19.64 -4.61 -8.06
N PRO A 206 -18.55 -4.05 -8.60
CA PRO A 206 -17.52 -4.81 -9.25
C PRO A 206 -16.34 -5.02 -8.28
N ASP A 207 -15.82 -6.24 -8.32
CA ASP A 207 -14.59 -6.78 -7.73
C ASP A 207 -13.28 -6.05 -8.14
N GLY A 208 -13.36 -4.82 -8.65
CA GLY A 208 -12.29 -4.17 -9.43
C GLY A 208 -11.81 -2.78 -8.98
N GLY A 209 -12.19 -2.26 -7.80
CA GLY A 209 -11.47 -1.19 -7.09
C GLY A 209 -11.43 0.25 -7.67
N GLU A 210 -11.67 0.49 -8.97
CA GLU A 210 -11.52 1.83 -9.58
C GLU A 210 -12.58 2.85 -9.11
N LEU A 211 -13.84 2.42 -8.92
CA LEU A 211 -14.93 3.32 -8.54
C LEU A 211 -14.74 3.95 -7.15
N ILE A 212 -14.01 3.30 -6.24
CA ILE A 212 -13.82 3.79 -4.87
C ILE A 212 -13.12 5.15 -4.89
N LYS A 213 -12.10 5.33 -5.75
CA LYS A 213 -11.37 6.61 -5.82
C LYS A 213 -12.23 7.78 -6.25
N ASP A 214 -13.24 7.55 -7.09
CA ASP A 214 -14.15 8.62 -7.51
C ASP A 214 -15.13 8.97 -6.40
N TYR A 215 -15.69 7.98 -5.70
CA TYR A 215 -16.54 8.25 -4.53
C TYR A 215 -15.78 8.90 -3.36
N LEU A 216 -14.48 8.65 -3.21
CA LEU A 216 -13.65 9.32 -2.20
C LEU A 216 -13.56 10.83 -2.45
N LYS A 217 -13.56 11.27 -3.72
CA LYS A 217 -13.53 12.70 -4.10
C LYS A 217 -14.84 13.42 -3.79
N ASP A 218 -15.95 12.69 -3.77
CA ASP A 218 -17.28 13.22 -3.49
C ASP A 218 -17.55 13.35 -1.97
N LEU A 219 -16.68 12.81 -1.12
CA LEU A 219 -16.81 12.95 0.32
C LEU A 219 -16.49 14.38 0.78
N SER A 220 -17.24 14.87 1.76
CA SER A 220 -16.83 16.07 2.48
C SER A 220 -15.50 15.82 3.19
N ASN A 221 -14.70 16.87 3.42
CA ASN A 221 -13.45 16.77 4.18
C ASN A 221 -13.64 16.09 5.54
N GLN A 222 -14.77 16.35 6.21
CA GLN A 222 -15.10 15.73 7.50
C GLN A 222 -15.35 14.23 7.37
N ASP A 223 -16.11 13.80 6.36
CA ASP A 223 -16.39 12.40 6.12
C ASP A 223 -15.14 11.64 5.66
N PHE A 224 -14.32 12.28 4.83
CA PHE A 224 -13.05 11.71 4.40
C PHE A 224 -12.12 11.47 5.61
N VAL A 225 -11.97 12.44 6.51
CA VAL A 225 -11.19 12.26 7.74
C VAL A 225 -11.79 11.18 8.66
N GLN A 226 -13.12 11.06 8.74
CA GLN A 226 -13.76 9.97 9.50
C GLN A 226 -13.41 8.60 8.91
N LEU A 227 -13.45 8.46 7.58
CA LEU A 227 -13.04 7.25 6.90
C LEU A 227 -11.57 6.92 7.15
N LEU A 228 -10.67 7.90 7.01
CA LEU A 228 -9.24 7.69 7.28
C LEU A 228 -9.02 7.20 8.72
N LYS A 229 -9.70 7.77 9.71
CA LYS A 229 -9.60 7.32 11.12
C LYS A 229 -10.14 5.90 11.33
N LEU A 230 -11.23 5.53 10.63
CA LEU A 230 -11.78 4.18 10.69
C LEU A 230 -10.76 3.13 10.21
N ILE A 231 -9.96 3.49 9.21
CA ILE A 231 -9.01 2.59 8.55
C ILE A 231 -7.63 2.62 9.23
N PHE A 232 -7.08 3.79 9.53
CA PHE A 232 -5.67 3.95 9.94
C PHE A 232 -5.47 4.17 11.44
N ASN A 233 -6.54 4.40 12.21
CA ASN A 233 -6.46 4.66 13.65
C ASN A 233 -7.28 3.62 14.44
N LYS A 234 -7.17 2.34 14.04
CA LYS A 234 -7.72 1.22 14.83
C LYS A 234 -6.97 1.13 16.16
N LYS A 235 -7.66 0.66 17.20
CA LYS A 235 -7.09 0.57 18.56
C LYS A 235 -5.84 -0.31 18.55
N ILE A 236 -4.73 0.28 18.99
CA ILE A 236 -3.42 -0.34 19.22
C ILE A 236 -3.34 -0.73 20.69
#